data_AF-A0A523BP13-F1
#
_entry.id   AF-A0A523BP13-F1
#
_cell.length_a   1.000
_cell.length_b   1.000
_cell.length_c   1.000
_cell.angle_alpha   90.00
_cell.angle_beta   90.00
_cell.angle_gamma   90.00
#
_symmetry.space_group_name_H-M   'P 1'
#
loop_
_entity.id
_entity.type
_entity.pdbx_description
1 polymer ?
#
loop_
_entity_poly.entity_id
_entity_poly.type
_entity_poly.pdbx_seq_one_letter_code
_entity_poly.pdbx_strand_id
1 'polypeptide(L)'
;MAKLKIPRVDEIIEVALNNVTRKYGTEDLRELLTRRNFSDVVNELEEEAEKIYRDSEKKAVEEYLKDKGLIGETLAFPVISKIIDNSLIVSIANTRRARAGRTVEEILIRALSALGVRCEGANIKYKGYTPDIIIPSNAAFGSEKHPNLNKVFVLAVKRTLRERWSEDIRIFRFPNSAFILIKPDPDFTPQKAKDMAKGGVRRAYIPDGPYNIYKNDLSELEEQHNVLFKPLSQLPNDLLTFQRQIGIE
;
A
#
# COMPACT_ATOMS: atom_id res chain seq x y z
N MET A 1 19.15 17.12 11.45
CA MET A 1 18.93 16.95 9.99
C MET A 1 17.88 17.94 9.53
N ALA A 2 18.13 18.70 8.48
CA ALA A 2 17.10 19.54 7.87
C ALA A 2 16.01 18.62 7.30
N LYS A 3 14.75 18.83 7.71
CA LYS A 3 13.60 18.14 7.10
C LYS A 3 13.26 18.90 5.82
N LEU A 4 13.26 18.20 4.69
CA LEU A 4 12.72 18.73 3.45
C LEU A 4 11.24 19.08 3.67
N LYS A 5 10.84 20.28 3.23
CA LYS A 5 9.44 20.72 3.30
C LYS A 5 8.66 20.05 2.17
N ILE A 6 8.12 18.87 2.46
CA ILE A 6 7.24 18.13 1.56
C ILE A 6 5.84 18.11 2.18
N PRO A 7 4.75 18.33 1.40
CA PRO A 7 3.37 18.25 1.88
C PRO A 7 3.09 16.97 2.67
N ARG A 8 2.02 16.92 3.48
CA ARG A 8 1.67 15.67 4.20
C ARG A 8 1.14 14.61 3.23
N VAL A 9 1.13 13.34 3.66
CA VAL A 9 0.62 12.24 2.82
C VAL A 9 -0.84 12.47 2.45
N ASP A 10 -1.67 12.86 3.43
CA ASP A 10 -3.10 13.12 3.20
C ASP A 10 -3.31 14.23 2.17
N GLU A 11 -2.53 15.32 2.24
CA GLU A 11 -2.61 16.43 1.27
C GLU A 11 -2.27 15.97 -0.15
N ILE A 12 -1.26 15.11 -0.31
CA ILE A 12 -0.91 14.53 -1.62
C ILE A 12 -2.04 13.64 -2.13
N ILE A 13 -2.65 12.84 -1.26
CA ILE A 13 -3.75 11.95 -1.62
C ILE A 13 -5.00 12.75 -2.00
N GLU A 14 -5.33 13.84 -1.28
CA GLU A 14 -6.43 14.72 -1.67
C GLU A 14 -6.23 15.30 -3.07
N VAL A 15 -5.02 15.76 -3.39
CA VAL A 15 -4.73 16.29 -4.73
C VAL A 15 -4.82 15.18 -5.78
N ALA A 16 -4.30 13.99 -5.48
CA ALA A 16 -4.40 12.83 -6.39
C ALA A 16 -5.86 12.44 -6.66
N LEU A 17 -6.68 12.35 -5.61
CA LEU A 17 -8.12 12.06 -5.71
C LEU A 17 -8.82 13.08 -6.59
N ASN A 18 -8.59 14.38 -6.36
CA ASN A 18 -9.17 15.45 -7.17
C ASN A 18 -8.72 15.39 -8.64
N ASN A 19 -7.46 15.06 -8.90
CA ASN A 19 -6.95 14.93 -10.26
C ASN A 19 -7.57 13.74 -11.00
N VAL A 20 -7.65 12.57 -10.34
CA VAL A 20 -8.18 11.34 -10.94
C VAL A 20 -9.70 11.43 -11.13
N THR A 21 -10.46 11.92 -10.14
CA THR A 21 -11.91 12.13 -10.29
C THR A 21 -12.24 13.12 -11.42
N ARG A 22 -11.52 14.24 -11.50
CA ARG A 22 -11.66 15.21 -12.61
C ARG A 22 -11.31 14.58 -13.96
N LYS A 23 -10.25 13.77 -14.05
CA LYS A 23 -9.87 13.06 -15.27
C LYS A 23 -11.00 12.17 -15.80
N TYR A 24 -11.80 11.57 -14.91
CA TYR A 24 -12.91 10.68 -15.27
C TYR A 24 -14.28 11.36 -15.26
N GLY A 25 -14.37 12.65 -14.93
CA GLY A 25 -15.64 13.37 -14.86
C GLY A 25 -16.59 12.81 -13.81
N THR A 26 -16.06 12.37 -12.67
CA THR A 26 -16.83 11.89 -11.51
C THR A 26 -16.78 12.90 -10.38
N GLU A 27 -17.85 13.01 -9.61
CA GLU A 27 -17.96 13.94 -8.47
C GLU A 27 -17.08 13.51 -7.30
N ASP A 28 -17.01 12.20 -7.05
CA ASP A 28 -16.26 11.64 -5.93
C ASP A 28 -15.63 10.26 -6.22
N LEU A 29 -14.87 9.76 -5.24
CA LEU A 29 -14.20 8.47 -5.33
C LEU A 29 -15.18 7.30 -5.40
N ARG A 30 -16.34 7.40 -4.74
CA ARG A 30 -17.33 6.32 -4.74
C ARG A 30 -17.91 6.15 -6.13
N GLU A 31 -18.33 7.24 -6.77
CA GLU A 31 -18.81 7.22 -8.15
C GLU A 31 -17.75 6.63 -9.09
N LEU A 32 -16.49 7.06 -8.96
CA LEU A 32 -15.38 6.50 -9.74
C LEU A 32 -15.25 4.98 -9.57
N LEU A 33 -15.27 4.50 -8.33
CA LEU A 33 -15.15 3.07 -8.01
C LEU A 33 -16.37 2.24 -8.45
N THR A 34 -17.54 2.85 -8.63
CA THR A 34 -18.70 2.14 -9.23
C THR A 34 -18.61 2.00 -10.75
N ARG A 35 -17.88 2.90 -11.41
CA ARG A 35 -17.75 2.95 -12.88
C ARG A 35 -16.50 2.24 -13.41
N ARG A 36 -15.54 1.94 -12.54
CA ARG A 36 -14.20 1.46 -12.91
C ARG A 36 -13.78 0.29 -12.04
N ASN A 37 -12.83 -0.49 -12.54
CA ASN A 37 -12.24 -1.59 -11.77
C ASN A 37 -11.49 -1.04 -10.55
N PHE A 38 -11.73 -1.62 -9.38
CA PHE A 38 -11.12 -1.20 -8.12
C PHE A 38 -9.59 -1.27 -8.14
N SER A 39 -9.00 -2.33 -8.71
CA SER A 39 -7.55 -2.48 -8.84
C SER A 39 -6.94 -1.35 -9.66
N ASP A 40 -7.59 -0.98 -10.77
CA ASP A 40 -7.10 0.07 -11.66
C ASP A 40 -7.16 1.44 -10.98
N VAL A 41 -8.26 1.75 -10.30
CA VAL A 41 -8.44 3.03 -9.59
C VAL A 41 -7.42 3.19 -8.48
N VAL A 42 -7.21 2.14 -7.66
CA VAL A 42 -6.22 2.18 -6.56
C VAL A 42 -4.80 2.35 -7.09
N ASN A 43 -4.43 1.64 -8.17
CA ASN A 43 -3.10 1.81 -8.79
C ASN A 43 -2.93 3.21 -9.39
N GLU A 44 -3.96 3.75 -10.05
CA GLU A 44 -3.88 5.07 -10.67
C GLU A 44 -3.77 6.20 -9.63
N LEU A 45 -4.52 6.10 -8.52
CA LEU A 45 -4.37 7.03 -7.40
C LEU A 45 -2.95 6.98 -6.82
N GLU A 46 -2.36 5.79 -6.73
CA GLU A 46 -0.98 5.63 -6.27
C GLU A 46 0.01 6.30 -7.23
N GLU A 47 -0.16 6.11 -8.54
CA GLU A 47 0.71 6.71 -9.56
C GLU A 47 0.64 8.25 -9.56
N GLU A 48 -0.57 8.81 -9.46
CA GLU A 48 -0.75 10.25 -9.38
C GLU A 48 -0.19 10.82 -8.06
N ALA A 49 -0.37 10.11 -6.93
CA ALA A 49 0.23 10.48 -5.66
C ALA A 49 1.76 10.42 -5.70
N GLU A 50 2.37 9.41 -6.34
CA GLU A 50 3.82 9.36 -6.53
C GLU A 50 4.28 10.56 -7.34
N LYS A 51 3.61 10.90 -8.44
CA LYS A 51 3.96 12.04 -9.29
C LYS A 51 3.96 13.36 -8.50
N ILE A 52 2.89 13.64 -7.75
CA ILE A 52 2.77 14.83 -6.91
C ILE A 52 3.88 14.87 -5.84
N TYR A 53 4.18 13.71 -5.23
CA TYR A 53 5.28 13.59 -4.28
C TYR A 53 6.62 13.91 -4.92
N ARG A 54 6.92 13.36 -6.11
CA ARG A 54 8.20 13.60 -6.81
C ARG A 54 8.39 15.05 -7.18
N ASP A 55 7.34 15.73 -7.61
CA ASP A 55 7.42 17.14 -7.95
C ASP A 55 7.63 18.01 -6.69
N SER A 56 7.00 17.64 -5.58
CA SER A 56 7.23 18.28 -4.28
C SER A 56 8.64 18.00 -3.73
N GLU A 57 9.14 16.77 -3.89
CA GLU A 57 10.49 16.36 -3.48
C GLU A 57 11.56 17.15 -4.26
N LYS A 58 11.40 17.30 -5.58
CA LYS A 58 12.30 18.11 -6.42
C LYS A 58 12.37 19.56 -5.94
N LYS A 59 11.22 20.21 -5.75
CA LYS A 59 11.15 21.59 -5.26
C LYS A 59 11.81 21.75 -3.89
N ALA A 60 11.53 20.82 -2.96
CA ALA A 60 12.11 20.88 -1.63
C ALA A 60 13.64 20.69 -1.64
N VAL A 61 14.16 19.82 -2.52
CA VAL A 61 15.61 19.65 -2.71
C VAL A 61 16.23 20.90 -3.32
N GLU A 62 15.60 21.50 -4.33
CA GLU A 62 16.07 22.76 -4.92
C GLU A 62 16.14 23.88 -3.88
N GLU A 63 15.09 24.07 -3.08
CA GLU A 63 15.08 25.05 -1.97
C GLU A 63 16.19 24.76 -0.95
N TYR A 64 16.35 23.51 -0.54
CA TYR A 64 17.42 23.13 0.39
C TYR A 64 18.81 23.48 -0.16
N LEU A 65 19.07 23.22 -1.45
CA LEU A 65 20.35 23.55 -2.07
C LEU A 65 20.57 25.06 -2.19
N LYS A 66 19.50 25.84 -2.47
CA LYS A 66 19.54 27.31 -2.48
C LYS A 66 19.92 27.86 -1.11
N ASP A 67 19.25 27.40 -0.07
CA ASP A 67 19.48 27.84 1.31
C ASP A 67 20.90 27.51 1.81
N LYS A 68 21.53 26.48 1.22
CA LYS A 68 22.91 26.09 1.50
C LYS A 68 23.94 26.81 0.64
N GLY A 69 23.52 27.71 -0.25
CA GLY A 69 24.42 28.41 -1.18
C GLY A 69 25.06 27.50 -2.22
N LEU A 70 24.49 26.32 -2.46
CA LEU A 70 25.06 25.31 -3.38
C LEU A 70 24.57 25.48 -4.82
N ILE A 71 23.64 26.41 -5.08
CA ILE A 71 23.19 26.74 -6.43
C ILE A 71 24.05 27.87 -6.99
N GLY A 72 24.88 27.55 -7.98
CA GLY A 72 25.79 28.48 -8.65
C GLY A 72 27.26 28.06 -8.62
N GLU A 73 27.64 27.13 -7.74
CA GLU A 73 28.91 26.42 -7.86
C GLU A 73 28.82 25.45 -9.05
N THR A 74 29.83 25.42 -9.93
CA THR A 74 30.00 24.31 -10.89
C THR A 74 29.84 23.01 -10.11
N LEU A 75 29.11 22.00 -10.63
CA LEU A 75 28.94 20.67 -10.01
C LEU A 75 30.30 20.02 -9.74
N ALA A 76 30.95 20.46 -8.67
CA ALA A 76 32.30 20.13 -8.33
C ALA A 76 32.26 19.11 -7.21
N PHE A 77 33.31 18.29 -7.15
CA PHE A 77 33.51 17.28 -6.12
C PHE A 77 33.18 17.75 -4.69
N PRO A 78 33.48 19.01 -4.27
CA PRO A 78 33.12 19.51 -2.94
C PRO A 78 31.60 19.61 -2.67
N VAL A 79 30.79 19.96 -3.68
CA VAL A 79 29.32 20.01 -3.56
C VAL A 79 28.76 18.60 -3.37
N ILE A 80 29.27 17.65 -4.16
CA ILE A 80 28.87 16.23 -4.08
C ILE A 80 29.25 15.66 -2.70
N SER A 81 30.48 15.92 -2.21
CA SER A 81 30.90 15.51 -0.87
C SER A 81 29.97 16.08 0.19
N LYS A 82 29.68 17.38 0.16
CA LYS A 82 28.74 18.01 1.11
C LYS A 82 27.34 17.38 1.07
N ILE A 83 26.83 16.98 -0.10
CA ILE A 83 25.52 16.30 -0.20
C ILE A 83 25.56 14.92 0.45
N ILE A 84 26.65 14.17 0.25
CA ILE A 84 26.86 12.84 0.83
C ILE A 84 27.09 12.94 2.35
N ASP A 85 27.97 13.84 2.79
CA ASP A 85 28.31 14.07 4.20
C ASP A 85 27.10 14.51 5.01
N ASN A 86 26.18 15.27 4.40
CA ASN A 86 24.91 15.65 5.03
C ASN A 86 23.85 14.54 5.02
N SER A 87 24.17 13.34 4.53
CA SER A 87 23.27 12.18 4.43
C SER A 87 21.97 12.44 3.65
N LEU A 88 21.94 13.49 2.82
CA LEU A 88 20.72 13.97 2.15
C LEU A 88 20.10 12.89 1.27
N ILE A 89 20.93 12.19 0.49
CA ILE A 89 20.50 11.10 -0.41
C ILE A 89 19.83 9.97 0.38
N VAL A 90 20.45 9.55 1.49
CA VAL A 90 19.93 8.48 2.36
C VAL A 90 18.62 8.91 3.01
N SER A 91 18.56 10.15 3.51
CA SER A 91 17.36 10.73 4.11
C SER A 91 16.19 10.79 3.12
N ILE A 92 16.45 11.23 1.88
CA ILE A 92 15.47 11.24 0.78
C ILE A 92 14.99 9.82 0.48
N ALA A 93 15.90 8.87 0.32
CA ALA A 93 15.54 7.48 0.03
C ALA A 93 14.68 6.84 1.13
N ASN A 94 15.03 7.07 2.39
CA ASN A 94 14.26 6.56 3.54
C ASN A 94 12.88 7.24 3.64
N THR A 95 12.83 8.56 3.45
CA THR A 95 11.58 9.33 3.45
C THR A 95 10.64 8.82 2.36
N ARG A 96 11.16 8.60 1.15
CA ARG A 96 10.38 8.05 0.04
C ARG A 96 9.81 6.67 0.36
N ARG A 97 10.61 5.76 0.93
CA ARG A 97 10.13 4.41 1.30
C ARG A 97 9.01 4.48 2.35
N ALA A 98 9.22 5.26 3.42
CA ALA A 98 8.23 5.40 4.48
C ALA A 98 6.92 6.01 3.97
N ARG A 99 7.01 7.06 3.15
CA ARG A 99 5.83 7.72 2.58
C ARG A 99 5.11 6.86 1.55
N ALA A 100 5.84 6.14 0.70
CA ALA A 100 5.22 5.25 -0.29
C ALA A 100 4.40 4.14 0.36
N GLY A 101 4.87 3.55 1.47
CA GLY A 101 4.10 2.59 2.25
C GLY A 101 2.82 3.21 2.82
N ARG A 102 2.97 4.34 3.54
CA ARG A 102 1.83 5.03 4.15
C ARG A 102 0.79 5.49 3.11
N THR A 103 1.24 5.96 1.95
CA THR A 103 0.36 6.40 0.87
C THR A 103 -0.52 5.26 0.36
N VAL A 104 0.03 4.07 0.13
CA VAL A 104 -0.79 2.94 -0.37
C VAL A 104 -1.77 2.42 0.66
N GLU A 105 -1.41 2.41 1.94
CA GLU A 105 -2.33 2.06 3.03
C GLU A 105 -3.52 3.00 3.05
N GLU A 106 -3.25 4.31 3.02
CA GLU A 106 -4.28 5.36 3.12
C GLU A 106 -5.19 5.40 1.88
N ILE A 107 -4.62 5.24 0.68
CA ILE A 107 -5.41 5.09 -0.55
C ILE A 107 -6.35 3.88 -0.43
N LEU A 108 -5.85 2.73 0.03
CA LEU A 108 -6.66 1.53 0.15
C LEU A 108 -7.78 1.69 1.18
N ILE A 109 -7.49 2.30 2.34
CA ILE A 109 -8.51 2.62 3.36
C ILE A 109 -9.61 3.51 2.77
N ARG A 110 -9.24 4.58 2.05
CA ARG A 110 -10.20 5.52 1.45
C ARG A 110 -11.05 4.86 0.36
N ALA A 111 -10.44 4.04 -0.50
CA ALA A 111 -11.14 3.32 -1.54
C ALA A 111 -12.12 2.27 -0.98
N LEU A 112 -11.69 1.52 0.04
CA LEU A 112 -12.54 0.56 0.76
C LEU A 112 -13.70 1.27 1.48
N SER A 113 -13.42 2.37 2.18
CA SER A 113 -14.43 3.16 2.89
C SER A 113 -15.47 3.77 1.95
N ALA A 114 -15.04 4.25 0.78
CA ALA A 114 -15.95 4.76 -0.26
C ALA A 114 -16.93 3.69 -0.78
N LEU A 115 -16.55 2.41 -0.70
CA LEU A 115 -17.39 1.26 -1.04
C LEU A 115 -18.13 0.66 0.17
N GLY A 116 -18.11 1.34 1.33
CA GLY A 116 -18.82 0.93 2.54
C GLY A 116 -18.09 -0.08 3.41
N VAL A 117 -16.86 -0.47 3.07
CA VAL A 117 -16.05 -1.35 3.93
C VAL A 117 -15.50 -0.53 5.09
N ARG A 118 -15.96 -0.82 6.32
CA ARG A 118 -15.36 -0.20 7.51
C ARG A 118 -13.96 -0.74 7.74
N CYS A 119 -12.95 0.13 7.82
CA CYS A 119 -11.57 -0.26 8.06
C CYS A 119 -10.75 0.90 8.65
N GLU A 120 -9.66 0.57 9.32
CA GLU A 120 -8.74 1.54 9.95
C GLU A 120 -7.29 1.12 9.71
N GLY A 121 -6.36 2.08 9.77
CA GLY A 121 -4.95 1.74 9.97
C GLY A 121 -4.79 1.05 11.32
N ALA A 122 -4.10 -0.09 11.37
CA ALA A 122 -3.99 -0.82 12.61
C ALA A 122 -2.99 -0.16 13.56
N ASN A 123 -3.35 -0.07 14.84
CA ASN A 123 -2.47 0.44 15.90
C ASN A 123 -2.25 -0.59 17.02
N ILE A 124 -2.72 -1.83 16.81
CA ILE A 124 -2.63 -2.92 17.79
C ILE A 124 -1.68 -4.00 17.30
N LYS A 125 -0.86 -4.50 18.23
CA LYS A 125 0.09 -5.58 18.01
C LYS A 125 -0.49 -6.91 18.49
N TYR A 126 -0.26 -7.98 17.74
CA TYR A 126 -0.59 -9.34 18.13
C TYR A 126 0.62 -10.24 17.93
N LYS A 127 1.09 -10.89 19.01
CA LYS A 127 2.23 -11.82 18.99
C LYS A 127 3.46 -11.25 18.25
N GLY A 128 3.79 -9.99 18.49
CA GLY A 128 4.98 -9.40 17.86
C GLY A 128 4.75 -8.73 16.49
N TYR A 129 3.54 -8.77 15.92
CA TYR A 129 3.24 -8.24 14.59
C TYR A 129 2.10 -7.23 14.63
N THR A 130 2.24 -6.11 13.91
CA THR A 130 1.20 -5.11 13.72
C THR A 130 0.84 -5.13 12.23
N PRO A 131 -0.40 -5.48 11.86
CA PRO A 131 -0.83 -5.42 10.47
C PRO A 131 -0.92 -3.96 10.00
N ASP A 132 -1.08 -3.74 8.70
CA ASP A 132 -1.17 -2.38 8.17
C ASP A 132 -2.60 -1.85 8.29
N ILE A 133 -3.59 -2.67 7.93
CA ILE A 133 -5.03 -2.33 7.97
C ILE A 133 -5.79 -3.38 8.75
N ILE A 134 -6.78 -2.94 9.51
CA ILE A 134 -7.73 -3.78 10.24
C ILE A 134 -9.17 -3.48 9.86
N ILE A 135 -9.95 -4.55 9.70
CA ILE A 135 -11.37 -4.54 9.36
C ILE A 135 -12.11 -5.26 10.49
N PRO A 136 -13.19 -4.70 11.08
CA PRO A 136 -13.74 -3.38 10.78
C PRO A 136 -12.94 -2.23 11.43
N SER A 137 -12.30 -2.47 12.58
CA SER A 137 -11.66 -1.43 13.39
C SER A 137 -10.72 -2.02 14.44
N ASN A 138 -9.86 -1.17 15.01
CA ASN A 138 -9.03 -1.53 16.16
C ASN A 138 -9.88 -1.89 17.40
N ALA A 139 -11.04 -1.24 17.57
CA ALA A 139 -11.95 -1.56 18.68
C ALA A 139 -12.50 -3.00 18.59
N ALA A 140 -12.83 -3.48 17.39
CA ALA A 140 -13.33 -4.84 17.19
C ALA A 140 -12.28 -5.91 17.52
N PHE A 141 -10.99 -5.59 17.37
CA PHE A 141 -9.90 -6.47 17.78
C PHE A 141 -9.89 -6.72 19.29
N GLY A 142 -10.26 -5.74 20.11
CA GLY A 142 -10.13 -5.79 21.56
C GLY A 142 -8.74 -5.37 22.00
N SER A 143 -7.99 -6.25 22.67
CA SER A 143 -6.64 -5.93 23.18
C SER A 143 -5.63 -7.03 22.86
N GLU A 144 -4.33 -6.73 22.95
CA GLU A 144 -3.27 -7.73 22.72
C GLU A 144 -3.40 -8.95 23.66
N LYS A 145 -3.88 -8.75 24.90
CA LYS A 145 -4.08 -9.83 25.88
C LYS A 145 -5.37 -10.61 25.65
N HIS A 146 -6.40 -9.97 25.11
CA HIS A 146 -7.72 -10.56 24.87
C HIS A 146 -8.21 -10.18 23.46
N PRO A 147 -7.64 -10.80 22.41
CA PRO A 147 -7.98 -10.46 21.04
C PRO A 147 -9.22 -11.25 20.55
N ASN A 148 -10.12 -10.56 19.84
CA ASN A 148 -11.27 -11.15 19.18
C ASN A 148 -10.94 -11.49 17.71
N LEU A 149 -10.01 -12.41 17.48
CA LEU A 149 -9.45 -12.69 16.15
C LEU A 149 -10.48 -13.12 15.09
N ASN A 150 -11.60 -13.70 15.51
CA ASN A 150 -12.68 -14.10 14.61
C ASN A 150 -13.59 -12.93 14.19
N LYS A 151 -13.49 -11.77 14.87
CA LYS A 151 -14.25 -10.55 14.57
C LYS A 151 -13.45 -9.52 13.77
N VAL A 152 -12.23 -9.87 13.35
CA VAL A 152 -11.39 -8.99 12.55
C VAL A 152 -10.83 -9.69 11.33
N PHE A 153 -10.59 -8.91 10.28
CA PHE A 153 -9.78 -9.27 9.12
C PHE A 153 -8.62 -8.27 9.05
N VAL A 154 -7.40 -8.75 8.79
CA VAL A 154 -6.21 -7.88 8.74
C VAL A 154 -5.50 -7.96 7.39
N LEU A 155 -4.93 -6.84 6.94
CA LEU A 155 -4.22 -6.75 5.66
C LEU A 155 -2.75 -6.36 5.88
N ALA A 156 -1.86 -6.98 5.11
CA ALA A 156 -0.49 -6.55 4.91
C ALA A 156 -0.40 -5.97 3.49
N VAL A 157 -0.09 -4.69 3.36
CA VAL A 157 -0.15 -3.96 2.10
C VAL A 157 1.25 -3.66 1.60
N LYS A 158 1.55 -4.11 0.39
CA LYS A 158 2.78 -3.76 -0.31
C LYS A 158 2.45 -3.04 -1.60
N ARG A 159 3.10 -1.90 -1.77
CA ARG A 159 3.11 -1.15 -3.03
C ARG A 159 3.68 -1.99 -4.17
N THR A 160 4.93 -2.40 -4.02
CA THR A 160 5.70 -3.23 -4.95
C THR A 160 6.13 -4.52 -4.27
N LEU A 161 6.23 -5.58 -5.04
CA LEU A 161 6.82 -6.84 -4.66
C LEU A 161 8.34 -6.77 -4.83
N ARG A 162 9.06 -7.57 -4.02
CA ARG A 162 10.49 -7.92 -4.14
C ARG A 162 10.69 -9.21 -3.32
N GLU A 163 11.73 -9.31 -2.51
CA GLU A 163 11.83 -10.24 -1.37
C GLU A 163 10.93 -9.86 -0.18
N ARG A 164 10.44 -8.62 -0.15
CA ARG A 164 9.75 -8.00 1.00
C ARG A 164 8.41 -8.63 1.38
N TRP A 165 7.83 -9.51 0.55
CA TRP A 165 6.64 -10.26 0.94
C TRP A 165 6.91 -11.17 2.15
N SER A 166 8.17 -11.61 2.31
CA SER A 166 8.57 -12.50 3.40
C SER A 166 8.55 -11.80 4.78
N GLU A 167 8.60 -10.47 4.83
CA GLU A 167 8.53 -9.67 6.05
C GLU A 167 7.18 -9.84 6.78
N ASP A 168 6.11 -10.09 6.03
CA ASP A 168 4.73 -10.09 6.52
C ASP A 168 4.11 -11.47 6.69
N ILE A 169 4.89 -12.55 6.59
CA ILE A 169 4.37 -13.92 6.80
C ILE A 169 3.69 -14.07 8.17
N ARG A 170 4.10 -13.29 9.16
CA ARG A 170 3.49 -13.28 10.49
C ARG A 170 2.03 -12.82 10.50
N ILE A 171 1.53 -12.16 9.45
CA ILE A 171 0.12 -11.79 9.34
C ILE A 171 -0.80 -13.00 9.32
N PHE A 172 -0.35 -14.15 8.79
CA PHE A 172 -1.13 -15.38 8.73
C PHE A 172 -1.26 -16.10 10.09
N ARG A 173 -0.81 -15.46 11.19
CA ARG A 173 -1.19 -15.83 12.56
C ARG A 173 -2.62 -15.39 12.90
N PHE A 174 -3.18 -14.49 12.10
CA PHE A 174 -4.58 -14.11 12.16
C PHE A 174 -5.38 -15.06 11.25
N PRO A 175 -6.54 -15.58 11.68
CA PRO A 175 -7.32 -16.52 10.88
C PRO A 175 -7.90 -15.87 9.62
N ASN A 176 -8.27 -14.59 9.73
CA ASN A 176 -8.76 -13.78 8.61
C ASN A 176 -7.68 -12.75 8.27
N SER A 177 -6.84 -13.09 7.31
CA SER A 177 -5.80 -12.18 6.84
C SER A 177 -5.57 -12.29 5.35
N ALA A 178 -4.96 -11.26 4.77
CA ALA A 178 -4.47 -11.31 3.41
C ALA A 178 -3.23 -10.43 3.21
N PHE A 179 -2.39 -10.85 2.27
CA PHE A 179 -1.37 -10.00 1.66
C PHE A 179 -1.96 -9.25 0.47
N ILE A 180 -1.66 -7.97 0.31
CA ILE A 180 -2.18 -7.11 -0.76
C ILE A 180 -1.01 -6.55 -1.56
N LEU A 181 -0.99 -6.79 -2.86
CA LEU A 181 -0.09 -6.13 -3.80
C LEU A 181 -0.88 -5.07 -4.57
N ILE A 182 -0.41 -3.82 -4.57
CA ILE A 182 -1.12 -2.70 -5.19
C ILE A 182 -0.70 -2.48 -6.65
N LYS A 183 0.61 -2.40 -6.92
CA LYS A 183 1.09 -2.13 -8.27
C LYS A 183 1.23 -3.42 -9.07
N PRO A 184 0.90 -3.42 -10.37
CA PRO A 184 1.27 -4.49 -11.28
C PRO A 184 2.80 -4.59 -11.35
N ASP A 185 3.36 -5.44 -10.50
CA ASP A 185 4.80 -5.53 -10.31
C ASP A 185 5.39 -6.59 -11.24
N PRO A 186 6.40 -6.25 -12.06
CA PRO A 186 7.07 -7.25 -12.90
C PRO A 186 7.74 -8.37 -12.10
N ASP A 187 8.03 -8.17 -10.80
CA ASP A 187 8.59 -9.20 -9.93
C ASP A 187 7.55 -10.26 -9.53
N PHE A 188 6.25 -10.00 -9.72
CA PHE A 188 5.21 -11.00 -9.51
C PHE A 188 5.12 -11.93 -10.72
N THR A 189 5.65 -13.14 -10.56
CA THR A 189 5.67 -14.21 -11.56
C THR A 189 5.14 -15.51 -10.95
N PRO A 190 4.79 -16.55 -11.74
CA PRO A 190 4.39 -17.85 -11.21
C PRO A 190 5.40 -18.45 -10.23
N GLN A 191 6.70 -18.32 -10.53
CA GLN A 191 7.75 -18.78 -9.63
C GLN A 191 7.76 -17.99 -8.31
N LYS A 192 7.56 -16.66 -8.36
CA LYS A 192 7.45 -15.84 -7.15
C LYS A 192 6.21 -16.20 -6.33
N ALA A 193 5.06 -16.43 -6.98
CA ALA A 193 3.84 -16.88 -6.33
C ALA A 193 4.03 -18.24 -5.64
N LYS A 194 4.74 -19.16 -6.28
CA LYS A 194 5.15 -20.44 -5.69
C LYS A 194 6.05 -20.27 -4.46
N ASP A 195 7.03 -19.38 -4.54
CA ASP A 195 7.90 -19.05 -3.40
C ASP A 195 7.10 -18.46 -2.24
N MET A 196 6.17 -17.56 -2.53
CA MET A 196 5.23 -16.97 -1.55
C MET A 196 4.39 -18.05 -0.85
N ALA A 197 3.78 -18.95 -1.63
CA ALA A 197 2.95 -20.03 -1.11
C ALA A 197 3.75 -20.98 -0.19
N LYS A 198 4.94 -21.41 -0.65
CA LYS A 198 5.86 -22.23 0.15
C LYS A 198 6.36 -21.51 1.40
N GLY A 199 6.58 -20.20 1.30
CA GLY A 199 7.00 -19.33 2.41
C GLY A 199 5.91 -19.06 3.45
N GLY A 200 4.69 -19.54 3.24
CA GLY A 200 3.60 -19.45 4.21
C GLY A 200 2.54 -18.40 3.90
N VAL A 201 2.55 -17.78 2.72
CA VAL A 201 1.42 -16.97 2.26
C VAL A 201 0.21 -17.88 2.10
N ARG A 202 -0.92 -17.49 2.69
CA ARG A 202 -2.19 -18.25 2.62
C ARG A 202 -3.28 -17.58 1.80
N ARG A 203 -3.28 -16.24 1.75
CA ARG A 203 -4.22 -15.46 0.96
C ARG A 203 -3.52 -14.22 0.43
N ALA A 204 -3.61 -13.98 -0.87
CA ALA A 204 -3.04 -12.80 -1.50
C ALA A 204 -4.01 -12.21 -2.53
N TYR A 205 -4.12 -10.87 -2.54
CA TYR A 205 -4.81 -10.12 -3.57
C TYR A 205 -3.77 -9.47 -4.48
N ILE A 206 -3.87 -9.76 -5.76
CA ILE A 206 -2.89 -9.41 -6.78
C ILE A 206 -3.58 -8.47 -7.78
N PRO A 207 -2.91 -7.42 -8.30
CA PRO A 207 -3.51 -6.55 -9.29
C PRO A 207 -4.07 -7.36 -10.46
N ASP A 208 -5.23 -6.92 -10.96
CA ASP A 208 -6.04 -7.72 -11.88
C ASP A 208 -5.26 -8.12 -13.15
N GLY A 209 -4.41 -7.25 -13.68
CA GLY A 209 -3.57 -7.54 -14.85
C GLY A 209 -2.69 -8.78 -14.67
N PRO A 210 -1.68 -8.75 -13.76
CA PRO A 210 -0.85 -9.92 -13.46
C PRO A 210 -1.65 -11.14 -13.00
N TYR A 211 -2.73 -10.97 -12.22
CA TYR A 211 -3.58 -12.09 -11.82
C TYR A 211 -4.18 -12.81 -13.04
N ASN A 212 -4.73 -12.05 -13.99
CA ASN A 212 -5.36 -12.60 -15.18
C ASN A 212 -4.35 -13.26 -16.12
N ILE A 213 -3.13 -12.70 -16.22
CA ILE A 213 -2.04 -13.28 -17.04
C ILE A 213 -1.63 -14.65 -16.49
N TYR A 214 -1.48 -14.78 -15.17
CA TYR A 214 -0.98 -16.01 -14.53
C TYR A 214 -2.09 -16.90 -13.95
N LYS A 215 -3.36 -16.67 -14.32
CA LYS A 215 -4.51 -17.30 -13.66
C LYS A 215 -4.40 -18.82 -13.54
N ASN A 216 -4.00 -19.49 -14.62
CA ASN A 216 -3.87 -20.95 -14.63
C ASN A 216 -2.76 -21.44 -13.70
N ASP A 217 -1.58 -20.82 -13.77
CA ASP A 217 -0.46 -21.13 -12.87
C ASP A 217 -0.84 -20.91 -11.40
N LEU A 218 -1.57 -19.82 -11.11
CA LEU A 218 -2.02 -19.51 -9.77
C LEU A 218 -3.00 -20.58 -9.27
N SER A 219 -3.99 -20.98 -10.07
CA SER A 219 -4.95 -22.03 -9.69
C SER A 219 -4.27 -23.38 -9.40
N GLU A 220 -3.26 -23.77 -10.18
CA GLU A 220 -2.48 -24.98 -9.87
C GLU A 220 -1.76 -24.87 -8.51
N LEU A 221 -1.21 -23.69 -8.18
CA LEU A 221 -0.55 -23.45 -6.90
C LEU A 221 -1.53 -23.43 -5.72
N GLU A 222 -2.75 -22.93 -5.92
CA GLU A 222 -3.80 -22.94 -4.90
C GLU A 222 -4.10 -24.36 -4.43
N GLU A 223 -4.24 -25.31 -5.37
CA GLU A 223 -4.46 -26.72 -5.09
C GLU A 223 -3.24 -27.37 -4.40
N GLN A 224 -2.03 -27.10 -4.89
CA GLN A 224 -0.81 -27.73 -4.40
C GLN A 224 -0.37 -27.25 -3.02
N HIS A 225 -0.65 -25.99 -2.69
CA HIS A 225 -0.06 -25.32 -1.52
C HIS A 225 -1.09 -24.79 -0.51
N ASN A 226 -2.38 -25.03 -0.72
CA ASN A 226 -3.46 -24.51 0.12
C ASN A 226 -3.30 -22.99 0.36
N VAL A 227 -3.14 -22.27 -0.74
CA VAL A 227 -3.05 -20.82 -0.82
C VAL A 227 -4.24 -20.32 -1.64
N LEU A 228 -4.63 -19.07 -1.44
CA LEU A 228 -5.69 -18.42 -2.23
C LEU A 228 -5.16 -17.14 -2.86
N PHE A 229 -5.13 -17.08 -4.18
CA PHE A 229 -4.82 -15.90 -4.96
C PHE A 229 -6.10 -15.33 -5.55
N LYS A 230 -6.34 -14.03 -5.37
CA LYS A 230 -7.52 -13.34 -5.90
C LYS A 230 -7.10 -12.08 -6.65
N PRO A 231 -7.89 -11.63 -7.65
CA PRO A 231 -7.68 -10.32 -8.22
C PRO A 231 -8.02 -9.26 -7.16
N LEU A 232 -7.26 -8.17 -7.12
CA LEU A 232 -7.40 -7.09 -6.16
C LEU A 232 -8.79 -6.47 -6.21
N SER A 233 -9.43 -6.46 -7.39
CA SER A 233 -10.81 -6.00 -7.56
C SER A 233 -11.86 -6.77 -6.75
N GLN A 234 -11.57 -8.00 -6.30
CA GLN A 234 -12.49 -8.77 -5.46
C GLN A 234 -12.41 -8.42 -3.97
N LEU A 235 -11.37 -7.70 -3.54
CA LEU A 235 -11.14 -7.38 -2.12
C LEU A 235 -12.34 -6.70 -1.45
N PRO A 236 -12.99 -5.66 -2.02
CA PRO A 236 -14.11 -4.99 -1.35
C PRO A 236 -15.27 -5.95 -1.04
N ASN A 237 -15.66 -6.79 -2.00
CA ASN A 237 -16.78 -7.72 -1.85
C ASN A 237 -16.49 -8.81 -0.81
N ASP A 238 -15.25 -9.30 -0.75
CA ASP A 238 -14.84 -10.26 0.27
C ASP A 238 -14.89 -9.65 1.67
N LEU A 239 -14.41 -8.41 1.82
CA LEU A 239 -14.42 -7.72 3.11
C LEU A 239 -15.84 -7.36 3.56
N LEU A 240 -16.73 -6.92 2.65
CA LEU A 240 -18.16 -6.74 2.94
C LEU A 240 -18.84 -8.05 3.35
N THR A 241 -18.46 -9.16 2.70
CA THR A 241 -18.99 -10.49 3.06
C THR A 241 -18.52 -10.90 4.45
N PHE A 242 -17.24 -10.69 4.77
CA PHE A 242 -16.72 -10.91 6.11
C PHE A 242 -17.45 -10.03 7.16
N GLN A 243 -17.67 -8.75 6.87
CA GLN A 243 -18.40 -7.85 7.76
C GLN A 243 -19.81 -8.35 8.07
N ARG A 244 -20.56 -8.77 7.05
CA ARG A 244 -21.89 -9.38 7.23
C ARG A 244 -21.83 -10.64 8.10
N GLN A 245 -20.82 -11.49 7.90
CA GLN A 245 -20.64 -12.72 8.70
C GLN A 245 -20.41 -12.44 10.19
N ILE A 246 -19.79 -11.31 10.54
CA ILE A 246 -19.54 -10.91 11.92
C ILE A 246 -20.62 -9.98 12.50
N GLY A 247 -21.75 -9.82 11.80
CA GLY A 247 -22.89 -9.01 12.25
C GLY A 247 -22.68 -7.50 12.09
N ILE A 248 -21.94 -7.10 11.07
CA ILE A 248 -21.69 -5.70 10.72
C ILE A 248 -22.40 -5.42 9.39
N GLU A 249 -23.36 -4.50 9.44
CA GLU A 249 -24.03 -3.91 8.29
C GLU A 249 -23.25 -2.70 7.75
#